data_AF-A0A7J8BVL9-F1
#
_entry.id   AF-A0A7J8BVL9-F1
#
_cell.length_a   1.000
_cell.length_b   1.000
_cell.length_c   1.000
_cell.angle_alpha   90.00
_cell.angle_beta   90.00
_cell.angle_gamma   90.00
#
_symmetry.space_group_name_H-M   'P 1'
#
loop_
_entity.id
_entity.type
_entity.pdbx_description
1 polymer ?
#
loop_
_entity_poly.entity_id
_entity_poly.type
_entity_poly.pdbx_seq_one_letter_code
_entity_poly.pdbx_strand_id
1 'polypeptide(L)'
;MSNNETDLTTGFISSSVAILLFGSNYVPLKKYNTGDGMFLQWVLCAAIWSVALVTNLILRCPKFWPFAMVGGCIWATGNIAVVPIIKTIGLGLGLLIWGSFNALIGWASSRFGWFGMDAEEVSKPLLNYFGAGLSVVSAFIFLFIKSEIPNNMCSVDTTPLMAEHVINKTQDPCPGYFWVDKLSTVQSRIVGCSLAVISGILYGSTFVPIIYIKDHGKRNDSIYAGASQYDLDYVFAHSSGIFLTSTVYFLAYCITMKNNPKLHPEAVLPGSRICSCNVECLHI
;
A
#
# COMPACT_ATOMS: atom_id res chain seq x y z
N MET A 1 7.24 -22.30 30.83
CA MET A 1 6.87 -22.92 29.54
C MET A 1 5.57 -22.38 28.94
N SER A 2 4.68 -21.70 29.70
CA SER A 2 3.43 -21.13 29.16
C SER A 2 3.59 -19.82 28.37
N ASN A 3 4.62 -19.01 28.65
CA ASN A 3 4.76 -17.69 28.02
C ASN A 3 4.96 -17.78 26.50
N ASN A 4 5.70 -18.79 26.00
CA ASN A 4 5.95 -18.92 24.56
C ASN A 4 4.69 -19.31 23.77
N GLU A 5 3.78 -20.12 24.33
CA GLU A 5 2.54 -20.51 23.63
C GLU A 5 1.55 -19.34 23.56
N THR A 6 1.44 -18.54 24.62
CA THR A 6 0.62 -17.33 24.62
C THR A 6 1.18 -16.27 23.66
N ASP A 7 2.51 -16.15 23.55
CA ASP A 7 3.16 -15.20 22.66
C ASP A 7 2.97 -15.60 21.18
N LEU A 8 3.12 -16.89 20.87
CA LEU A 8 2.85 -17.42 19.52
C LEU A 8 1.38 -17.26 19.13
N THR A 9 0.46 -17.58 20.03
CA THR A 9 -0.98 -17.43 19.79
C THR A 9 -1.34 -15.97 19.49
N THR A 10 -0.80 -15.04 20.27
CA THR A 10 -0.99 -13.60 20.06
C THR A 10 -0.40 -13.15 18.72
N GLY A 11 0.75 -13.69 18.32
CA GLY A 11 1.37 -13.48 17.01
C GLY A 11 0.49 -13.95 15.85
N PHE A 12 -0.09 -15.15 15.94
CA PHE A 12 -0.97 -15.67 14.89
C PHE A 12 -2.30 -14.91 14.80
N ILE A 13 -2.90 -14.54 15.94
CA ILE A 13 -4.13 -13.75 15.98
C ILE A 13 -3.90 -12.37 15.37
N SER A 14 -2.84 -11.67 15.81
CA SER A 14 -2.49 -10.34 15.27
C SER A 14 -2.20 -10.39 13.77
N SER A 15 -1.48 -11.42 13.30
CA SER A 15 -1.23 -11.63 11.87
C SER A 15 -2.52 -11.87 11.08
N SER A 16 -3.45 -12.65 11.62
CA SER A 16 -4.75 -12.92 10.98
C SER A 16 -5.59 -11.65 10.84
N VAL A 17 -5.63 -10.84 11.90
CA VAL A 17 -6.31 -9.54 11.88
C VAL A 17 -5.64 -8.60 10.86
N ALA A 18 -4.31 -8.56 10.81
CA ALA A 18 -3.56 -7.75 9.86
C ALA A 18 -3.86 -8.15 8.40
N ILE A 19 -3.94 -9.45 8.10
CA ILE A 19 -4.29 -9.95 6.76
C ILE A 19 -5.68 -9.46 6.33
N LEU A 20 -6.67 -9.54 7.22
CA LEU A 20 -8.04 -9.10 6.91
C LEU A 20 -8.13 -7.58 6.69
N LEU A 21 -7.48 -6.80 7.55
CA LEU A 21 -7.48 -5.33 7.45
C LEU A 21 -6.69 -4.85 6.22
N PHE A 22 -5.50 -5.41 5.98
CA PHE A 22 -4.67 -5.01 4.84
C PHE A 22 -5.28 -5.49 3.51
N GLY A 23 -5.88 -6.68 3.48
CA GLY A 23 -6.57 -7.22 2.31
C GLY A 23 -7.84 -6.44 1.93
N SER A 24 -8.52 -5.83 2.91
CA SER A 24 -9.74 -5.05 2.68
C SER A 24 -9.48 -3.56 2.39
N ASN A 25 -8.28 -3.05 2.66
CA ASN A 25 -7.93 -1.62 2.51
C ASN A 25 -8.24 -1.06 1.11
N TYR A 26 -8.03 -1.84 0.06
CA TYR A 26 -8.24 -1.40 -1.32
C TYR A 26 -9.62 -1.78 -1.90
N VAL A 27 -10.48 -2.45 -1.13
CA VAL A 27 -11.85 -2.80 -1.57
C VAL A 27 -12.73 -1.57 -1.85
N PRO A 28 -12.70 -0.48 -1.05
CA PRO A 28 -13.45 0.73 -1.32
C PRO A 28 -13.11 1.37 -2.68
N LEU A 29 -11.87 1.20 -3.17
CA LEU A 29 -11.44 1.70 -4.49
C LEU A 29 -12.21 1.06 -5.65
N LYS A 30 -12.83 -0.11 -5.44
CA LYS A 30 -13.69 -0.76 -6.43
C LYS A 30 -15.10 -0.14 -6.47
N LYS A 31 -15.58 0.42 -5.34
CA LYS A 31 -16.94 0.96 -5.22
C LYS A 31 -17.02 2.45 -5.53
N TYR A 32 -15.97 3.21 -5.23
CA TYR A 32 -15.97 4.66 -5.39
C TYR A 32 -14.95 5.10 -6.43
N ASN A 33 -15.35 6.05 -7.28
CA ASN A 33 -14.46 6.60 -8.30
C ASN A 33 -13.35 7.42 -7.61
N THR A 34 -12.13 6.87 -7.61
CA THR A 34 -11.00 7.45 -6.84
C THR A 34 -10.30 8.60 -7.58
N GLY A 35 -10.81 9.02 -8.75
CA GLY A 35 -10.20 10.08 -9.55
C GLY A 35 -8.73 9.76 -9.87
N ASP A 36 -7.86 10.72 -9.56
CA ASP A 36 -6.40 10.66 -9.75
C ASP A 36 -5.61 10.08 -8.57
N GLY A 37 -6.27 9.56 -7.52
CA GLY A 37 -5.61 8.79 -6.45
C GLY A 37 -4.66 9.54 -5.51
N MET A 38 -4.06 10.65 -5.94
CA MET A 38 -3.01 11.38 -5.21
C MET A 38 -3.53 11.99 -3.91
N PHE A 39 -4.76 12.51 -3.92
CA PHE A 39 -5.41 13.01 -2.70
C PHE A 39 -5.77 11.87 -1.75
N LEU A 40 -6.32 10.76 -2.26
CA LEU A 40 -6.62 9.58 -1.45
C LEU A 40 -5.34 9.01 -0.81
N GLN A 41 -4.25 8.96 -1.58
CA GLN A 41 -2.94 8.55 -1.12
C GLN A 41 -2.43 9.46 0.01
N TRP A 42 -2.54 10.77 -0.15
CA TRP A 42 -2.11 11.74 0.87
C TRP A 42 -2.92 11.62 2.16
N VAL A 43 -4.24 11.49 2.07
CA VAL A 43 -5.10 11.28 3.24
C VAL A 43 -4.80 9.95 3.94
N LEU A 44 -4.58 8.87 3.17
CA LEU A 44 -4.15 7.58 3.72
C LEU A 44 -2.82 7.72 4.50
N CYS A 45 -1.84 8.41 3.92
CA CYS A 45 -0.55 8.69 4.57
C CYS A 45 -0.73 9.54 5.85
N ALA A 46 -1.62 10.53 5.84
CA ALA A 46 -1.92 11.36 7.01
C ALA A 46 -2.57 10.55 8.14
N ALA A 47 -3.46 9.61 7.80
CA ALA A 47 -4.07 8.70 8.77
C ALA A 47 -3.03 7.74 9.39
N ILE A 48 -2.16 7.14 8.58
CA ILE A 48 -1.05 6.29 9.05
C ILE A 48 -0.15 7.08 10.02
N TRP A 49 0.20 8.31 9.66
CA TRP A 49 1.02 9.17 10.52
C TRP A 49 0.32 9.53 11.83
N SER A 50 -0.98 9.82 11.80
CA SER A 50 -1.76 10.13 13.00
C SER A 50 -1.79 8.95 13.99
N VAL A 51 -2.00 7.73 13.50
CA VAL A 51 -1.94 6.52 14.34
C VAL A 51 -0.52 6.31 14.88
N ALA A 52 0.51 6.49 14.04
CA ALA A 52 1.90 6.36 14.48
C ALA A 52 2.30 7.41 15.54
N LEU A 53 1.75 8.62 15.45
CA LEU A 53 1.95 9.67 16.45
C LEU A 53 1.36 9.26 17.81
N VAL A 54 0.14 8.71 17.83
CA VAL A 54 -0.47 8.20 19.06
C VAL A 54 0.38 7.08 19.67
N THR A 55 0.84 6.13 18.85
CA THR A 55 1.75 5.06 19.30
C THR A 55 3.05 5.62 19.88
N ASN A 56 3.64 6.63 19.24
CA ASN A 56 4.86 7.29 19.71
C ASN A 56 4.67 7.95 21.09
N LEU A 57 3.51 8.59 21.32
CA LEU A 57 3.17 9.20 22.61
C LEU A 57 3.00 8.14 23.70
N ILE A 58 2.35 7.01 23.39
CA ILE A 58 2.19 5.88 24.32
C ILE A 58 3.55 5.29 24.70
N LEU A 59 4.47 5.17 23.74
CA LEU A 59 5.83 4.65 23.94
C LEU A 59 6.82 5.66 24.56
N ARG A 60 6.33 6.82 25.01
CA ARG A 60 7.14 7.87 25.66
C ARG A 60 8.27 8.42 24.77
N CYS A 61 7.98 8.64 23.50
CA CYS A 61 8.90 9.24 22.52
C CYS A 61 10.26 8.53 22.43
N PRO A 62 10.30 7.32 21.84
CA PRO A 62 11.55 6.62 21.56
C PRO A 62 12.50 7.45 20.68
N LYS A 63 13.79 7.08 20.71
CA LYS A 63 14.86 7.79 20.00
C LYS A 63 14.60 7.80 18.49
N PHE A 64 14.49 8.99 17.92
CA PHE A 64 14.20 9.17 16.50
C PHE A 64 15.46 8.94 15.65
N TRP A 65 15.40 7.96 14.75
CA TRP A 65 16.47 7.67 13.79
C TRP A 65 16.05 8.10 12.37
N PRO A 66 16.61 9.20 11.82
CA PRO A 66 16.19 9.72 10.52
C PRO A 66 16.36 8.73 9.36
N PHE A 67 17.33 7.81 9.45
CA PHE A 67 17.54 6.81 8.41
C PHE A 67 16.32 5.86 8.24
N ALA A 68 15.53 5.64 9.29
CA ALA A 68 14.28 4.88 9.20
C ALA A 68 13.21 5.58 8.34
N MET A 69 13.30 6.91 8.17
CA MET A 69 12.41 7.67 7.29
C MET A 69 12.58 7.25 5.83
N VAL A 70 13.79 6.85 5.41
CA VAL A 70 14.07 6.41 4.03
C VAL A 70 13.18 5.24 3.64
N GLY A 71 12.93 4.30 4.57
CA GLY A 71 11.99 3.21 4.36
C GLY A 71 10.58 3.72 4.06
N GLY A 72 10.15 4.75 4.79
CA GLY A 72 8.84 5.38 4.57
C GLY A 72 8.75 6.10 3.23
N CYS A 73 9.85 6.72 2.77
CA CYS A 73 9.93 7.34 1.45
C CYS A 73 9.80 6.28 0.33
N ILE A 74 10.48 5.15 0.47
CA ILE A 74 10.40 4.02 -0.48
C ILE A 74 8.95 3.51 -0.56
N TRP A 75 8.30 3.32 0.59
CA TRP A 75 6.91 2.89 0.64
C TRP A 75 5.96 3.87 -0.03
N ALA A 76 6.08 5.18 0.28
CA ALA A 76 5.25 6.21 -0.31
C ALA A 76 5.41 6.28 -1.84
N THR A 77 6.62 6.06 -2.33
CA THR A 77 6.93 5.99 -3.78
C THR A 77 6.22 4.81 -4.44
N GLY A 78 6.29 3.62 -3.82
CA GLY A 78 5.58 2.43 -4.32
C GLY A 78 4.06 2.61 -4.33
N ASN A 79 3.54 3.37 -3.37
CA ASN A 79 2.10 3.54 -3.17
C ASN A 79 1.43 4.51 -4.15
N ILE A 80 2.18 5.44 -4.75
CA ILE A 80 1.66 6.25 -5.88
C ILE A 80 1.22 5.36 -7.05
N ALA A 81 1.92 4.24 -7.28
CA ALA A 81 1.62 3.34 -8.38
C ALA A 81 0.35 2.50 -8.16
N VAL A 82 -0.23 2.46 -6.96
CA VAL A 82 -1.35 1.56 -6.64
C VAL A 82 -2.60 1.86 -7.47
N VAL A 83 -3.00 3.13 -7.56
CA VAL A 83 -4.18 3.52 -8.36
C VAL A 83 -4.01 3.21 -9.86
N PRO A 84 -2.89 3.55 -10.53
CA PRO A 84 -2.70 3.16 -11.92
C PRO A 84 -2.58 1.64 -12.11
N ILE A 85 -2.00 0.89 -11.16
CA ILE A 85 -1.98 -0.58 -11.20
C ILE A 85 -3.41 -1.13 -11.19
N ILE A 86 -4.24 -0.70 -10.25
CA ILE A 86 -5.62 -1.18 -10.10
C ILE A 86 -6.44 -0.87 -11.35
N LYS A 87 -6.27 0.33 -11.95
CA LYS A 87 -6.98 0.70 -13.19
C LYS A 87 -6.47 -0.06 -14.44
N THR A 88 -5.20 -0.46 -14.49
CA THR A 88 -4.61 -1.09 -15.68
C THR A 88 -4.75 -2.62 -15.70
N ILE A 89 -4.47 -3.29 -14.58
CA ILE A 89 -4.46 -4.76 -14.51
C ILE A 89 -5.54 -5.35 -13.61
N GLY A 90 -6.26 -4.51 -12.85
CA GLY A 90 -7.30 -4.92 -11.92
C GLY A 90 -6.78 -5.11 -10.49
N LEU A 91 -7.68 -4.95 -9.51
CA LEU A 91 -7.35 -4.99 -8.08
C LEU A 91 -6.74 -6.33 -7.64
N GLY A 92 -7.36 -7.45 -8.03
CA GLY A 92 -6.91 -8.78 -7.60
C GLY A 92 -5.56 -9.17 -8.20
N LEU A 93 -5.40 -8.99 -9.51
CA LEU A 93 -4.15 -9.32 -10.20
C LEU A 93 -2.99 -8.42 -9.74
N GLY A 94 -3.25 -7.13 -9.52
CA GLY A 94 -2.28 -6.21 -8.92
C GLY A 94 -1.80 -6.71 -7.56
N LEU A 95 -2.74 -6.97 -6.64
CA LEU A 95 -2.47 -7.45 -5.27
C LEU A 95 -1.55 -8.67 -5.25
N LEU A 96 -1.83 -9.64 -6.14
CA LEU A 96 -1.05 -10.86 -6.25
C LEU A 96 0.37 -10.60 -6.77
N ILE A 97 0.52 -9.82 -7.84
CA ILE A 97 1.83 -9.54 -8.42
C ILE A 97 2.69 -8.75 -7.43
N TRP A 98 2.23 -7.60 -6.94
CA TRP A 98 3.05 -6.81 -6.02
C TRP A 98 3.29 -7.56 -4.70
N GLY A 99 2.32 -8.36 -4.23
CA GLY A 99 2.44 -9.16 -3.02
C GLY A 99 3.52 -10.22 -3.14
N SER A 100 3.57 -10.93 -4.28
CA SER A 100 4.62 -11.91 -4.57
C SER A 100 6.00 -11.26 -4.62
N PHE A 101 6.17 -10.15 -5.33
CA PHE A 101 7.46 -9.47 -5.40
C PHE A 101 7.88 -8.86 -4.06
N ASN A 102 6.94 -8.33 -3.27
CA ASN A 102 7.18 -7.87 -1.91
C ASN A 102 7.74 -8.99 -1.02
N ALA A 103 7.11 -10.18 -1.05
CA ALA A 103 7.57 -11.34 -0.30
C ALA A 103 8.95 -11.84 -0.77
N LEU A 104 9.19 -11.90 -2.08
CA LEU A 104 10.45 -12.34 -2.66
C LEU A 104 11.61 -11.40 -2.30
N ILE A 105 11.40 -10.08 -2.39
CA ILE A 105 12.42 -9.10 -2.01
C ILE A 105 12.64 -9.08 -0.51
N GLY A 106 11.59 -9.22 0.31
CA GLY A 106 11.73 -9.36 1.75
C GLY A 106 12.58 -10.58 2.13
N TRP A 107 12.30 -11.74 1.53
CA TRP A 107 13.08 -12.96 1.71
C TRP A 107 14.52 -12.84 1.19
N ALA A 108 14.72 -12.29 -0.01
CA ALA A 108 16.05 -12.15 -0.59
C ALA A 108 16.92 -11.18 0.23
N SER A 109 16.33 -10.07 0.68
CA SER A 109 17.06 -9.06 1.45
C SER A 109 17.51 -9.62 2.80
N SER A 110 16.64 -10.34 3.53
CA SER A 110 17.02 -10.97 4.80
C SER A 110 17.98 -12.13 4.63
N ARG A 111 17.81 -12.96 3.59
CA ARG A 111 18.61 -14.17 3.39
C ARG A 111 20.02 -13.89 2.92
N PHE A 112 20.18 -12.97 1.97
CA PHE A 112 21.48 -12.65 1.36
C PHE A 112 22.21 -11.49 2.03
N GLY A 113 21.59 -10.84 3.04
CA GLY A 113 22.19 -9.69 3.71
C GLY A 113 22.39 -8.50 2.77
N TRP A 114 21.54 -8.37 1.74
CA TRP A 114 21.63 -7.24 0.82
C TRP A 114 21.54 -5.92 1.59
N PHE A 115 22.28 -4.91 1.14
CA PHE A 115 22.42 -3.61 1.83
C PHE A 115 23.21 -3.65 3.15
N GLY A 116 24.03 -4.68 3.37
CA GLY A 116 24.95 -4.76 4.51
C GLY A 116 24.29 -5.22 5.80
N MET A 117 23.17 -5.94 5.71
CA MET A 117 22.51 -6.56 6.85
C MET A 117 23.15 -7.93 7.14
N ASP A 118 23.20 -8.33 8.40
CA ASP A 118 23.61 -9.69 8.76
C ASP A 118 22.62 -10.71 8.16
N ALA A 119 23.15 -11.70 7.46
CA ALA A 119 22.36 -12.71 6.76
C ALA A 119 21.65 -13.61 7.78
N GLU A 120 20.32 -13.72 7.66
CA GLU A 120 19.52 -14.56 8.55
C GLU A 120 19.87 -16.05 8.35
N GLU A 121 20.34 -16.70 9.42
CA GLU A 121 20.59 -18.14 9.43
C GLU A 121 19.29 -18.91 9.74
N VAL A 122 18.78 -19.62 8.72
CA VAL A 122 17.53 -20.37 8.84
C VAL A 122 17.79 -21.78 9.36
N SER A 123 17.07 -22.20 10.40
CA SER A 123 17.25 -23.52 11.04
C SER A 123 17.03 -24.72 10.10
N LYS A 124 16.23 -24.54 9.03
CA LYS A 124 15.95 -25.55 7.99
C LYS A 124 16.10 -24.93 6.60
N PRO A 125 17.32 -24.86 6.03
CA PRO A 125 17.57 -24.14 4.78
C PRO A 125 16.82 -24.75 3.59
N LEU A 126 16.74 -26.09 3.49
CA LEU A 126 16.07 -26.76 2.37
C LEU A 126 14.59 -26.42 2.26
N LEU A 127 13.87 -26.38 3.38
CA LEU A 127 12.44 -26.05 3.40
C LEU A 127 12.21 -24.59 3.01
N ASN A 128 13.10 -23.69 3.45
CA ASN A 128 13.06 -22.28 3.09
C ASN A 128 13.27 -22.05 1.58
N TYR A 129 14.27 -22.71 0.98
CA TYR A 129 14.51 -22.61 -0.46
C TYR A 129 13.36 -23.21 -1.28
N PHE A 130 12.74 -24.29 -0.82
CA PHE A 130 11.56 -24.85 -1.48
C PHE A 130 10.38 -23.87 -1.46
N GLY A 131 10.11 -23.24 -0.31
CA GLY A 131 9.06 -22.21 -0.19
C GLY A 131 9.34 -20.98 -1.07
N ALA A 132 10.58 -20.51 -1.10
CA ALA A 132 11.00 -19.41 -1.97
C ALA A 132 10.83 -19.78 -3.47
N GLY A 133 11.22 -21.00 -3.85
CA GLY A 133 11.01 -21.52 -5.20
C GLY A 133 9.54 -21.55 -5.60
N LEU A 134 8.67 -22.04 -4.71
CA LEU A 134 7.22 -22.04 -4.95
C LEU A 134 6.65 -20.62 -5.08
N SER A 135 7.16 -19.66 -4.30
CA SER A 135 6.79 -18.25 -4.41
C SER A 135 7.19 -17.66 -5.76
N VAL A 136 8.41 -17.94 -6.25
CA VAL A 136 8.86 -17.51 -7.59
C VAL A 136 7.96 -18.08 -8.70
N VAL A 137 7.63 -19.37 -8.62
CA VAL A 137 6.72 -20.02 -9.58
C VAL A 137 5.34 -19.36 -9.55
N SER A 138 4.80 -19.07 -8.37
CA SER A 138 3.51 -18.38 -8.25
C SER A 138 3.54 -16.98 -8.86
N ALA A 139 4.60 -16.20 -8.63
CA ALA A 139 4.78 -14.88 -9.20
C ALA A 139 4.81 -14.92 -10.73
N PHE A 140 5.53 -15.90 -11.29
CA PHE A 140 5.60 -16.10 -12.73
C PHE A 140 4.23 -16.43 -13.30
N ILE A 141 3.49 -17.36 -12.70
CA ILE A 141 2.12 -17.73 -13.13
C ILE A 141 1.20 -16.49 -13.12
N PHE A 142 1.25 -15.67 -12.07
CA PHE A 142 0.42 -14.47 -11.97
C PHE A 142 0.69 -13.45 -13.09
N LEU A 143 1.90 -13.33 -13.61
CA LEU A 143 2.18 -12.46 -14.76
C LEU A 143 1.43 -12.90 -16.04
N PHE A 144 1.20 -14.21 -16.19
CA PHE A 144 0.49 -14.77 -17.36
C PHE A 144 -1.03 -14.78 -17.22
N ILE A 145 -1.56 -14.68 -15.99
CA ILE A 145 -3.01 -14.62 -15.77
C ILE A 145 -3.61 -13.43 -16.53
N LYS A 146 -4.73 -13.70 -17.20
CA LYS A 146 -5.47 -12.69 -17.96
C LYS A 146 -5.94 -11.60 -17.01
N SER A 147 -5.59 -10.36 -17.31
CA SER A 147 -6.10 -9.22 -16.56
C SER A 147 -7.61 -9.10 -16.78
N GLU A 148 -8.35 -9.00 -15.68
CA GLU A 148 -9.75 -8.60 -15.68
C GLU A 148 -9.81 -7.07 -15.87
N ILE A 149 -9.58 -6.60 -17.10
CA ILE A 149 -9.95 -5.23 -17.46
C ILE A 149 -11.45 -5.27 -17.74
N PRO A 150 -12.31 -4.63 -16.94
CA PRO A 150 -13.69 -4.44 -17.34
C PRO A 150 -13.63 -3.49 -18.53
N ASN A 151 -13.78 -4.01 -19.74
CA ASN A 151 -13.92 -3.20 -20.95
C ASN A 151 -15.21 -2.37 -20.97
N ASN A 152 -15.96 -2.30 -19.87
CA ASN A 152 -17.12 -1.44 -19.70
C ASN A 152 -17.21 -1.00 -18.23
N MET A 153 -16.72 0.20 -17.89
CA MET A 153 -17.32 0.98 -16.81
C MET A 153 -18.69 1.48 -17.28
N CYS A 154 -19.61 0.54 -17.55
CA CYS A 154 -21.05 0.76 -17.59
C CYS A 154 -21.77 -0.59 -17.55
N SER A 155 -21.60 -1.31 -16.44
CA SER A 155 -22.72 -2.11 -15.94
C SER A 155 -22.82 -1.83 -14.44
N VAL A 156 -23.42 -0.69 -14.13
CA VAL A 156 -24.27 -0.64 -12.95
C VAL A 156 -25.24 -1.80 -13.13
N ASP A 157 -25.21 -2.77 -12.23
CA ASP A 157 -26.33 -3.67 -11.98
C ASP A 157 -27.55 -2.78 -11.73
N THR A 158 -28.24 -2.42 -12.81
CA THR A 158 -29.55 -1.80 -12.77
C THR A 158 -30.47 -2.89 -13.24
N THR A 159 -30.98 -3.66 -12.29
CA THR A 159 -32.24 -4.38 -12.45
C THR A 159 -33.22 -3.42 -13.11
N PRO A 160 -33.70 -3.67 -14.34
CA PRO A 160 -34.48 -2.68 -15.07
C PRO A 160 -35.92 -2.80 -14.60
N LEU A 161 -36.38 -1.83 -13.82
CA LEU A 161 -37.81 -1.57 -13.71
C LEU A 161 -38.03 -0.06 -13.83
N MET A 162 -38.87 0.26 -14.82
CA MET A 162 -39.38 1.57 -15.22
C MET A 162 -38.52 2.29 -16.27
N ALA A 163 -38.95 2.14 -17.52
CA ALA A 163 -38.57 2.98 -18.63
C ALA A 163 -39.16 4.39 -18.43
N GLU A 164 -38.36 5.45 -18.61
CA GLU A 164 -38.85 6.66 -19.29
C GLU A 164 -37.72 7.54 -19.86
N HIS A 165 -37.93 7.91 -21.13
CA HIS A 165 -37.54 9.12 -21.85
C HIS A 165 -36.07 9.61 -21.88
N VAL A 166 -35.41 9.29 -23.00
CA VAL A 166 -34.70 10.20 -23.90
C VAL A 166 -34.28 11.56 -23.33
N ILE A 167 -33.01 11.69 -22.93
CA ILE A 167 -32.20 12.86 -23.24
C ILE A 167 -30.80 12.37 -23.65
N ASN A 168 -30.46 12.60 -24.92
CA ASN A 168 -29.08 12.63 -25.41
C ASN A 168 -28.28 13.64 -24.57
N LYS A 169 -27.58 13.16 -23.54
CA LYS A 169 -26.39 13.81 -23.02
C LYS A 169 -25.22 12.94 -23.46
N THR A 170 -24.45 13.45 -24.42
CA THR A 170 -23.05 13.08 -24.61
C THR A 170 -22.41 13.01 -23.23
N GLN A 171 -22.19 11.81 -22.73
CA GLN A 171 -21.44 11.56 -21.52
C GLN A 171 -19.99 11.93 -21.84
N ASP A 172 -19.58 13.10 -21.38
CA ASP A 172 -18.18 13.52 -21.42
C ASP A 172 -17.31 12.41 -20.81
N PRO A 173 -16.23 11.97 -21.50
CA PRO A 173 -15.30 10.99 -20.95
C PRO A 173 -14.72 11.53 -19.64
N CYS A 174 -14.86 10.76 -18.56
CA CYS A 174 -14.33 11.08 -17.24
C CYS A 174 -12.82 11.43 -17.34
N PRO A 175 -12.38 12.66 -17.02
CA PRO A 175 -10.98 13.04 -17.19
C PRO A 175 -10.25 12.81 -15.87
N GLY A 176 -9.66 11.63 -15.72
CA GLY A 176 -8.74 11.28 -14.63
C GLY A 176 -7.83 10.13 -15.04
N TYR A 177 -6.58 10.48 -15.43
CA TYR A 177 -5.56 9.74 -16.20
C TYR A 177 -5.72 9.64 -17.72
N PHE A 178 -5.73 10.79 -18.39
CA PHE A 178 -5.69 10.95 -19.86
C PHE A 178 -4.61 10.11 -20.59
N TRP A 179 -3.58 9.62 -19.89
CA TRP A 179 -2.56 8.76 -20.49
C TRP A 179 -2.86 7.27 -20.37
N VAL A 180 -3.44 6.80 -19.27
CA VAL A 180 -3.75 5.37 -19.08
C VAL A 180 -4.89 4.95 -20.01
N ASP A 181 -5.87 5.83 -20.21
CA ASP A 181 -6.99 5.60 -21.13
C ASP A 181 -6.58 5.64 -22.62
N LYS A 182 -5.39 6.15 -22.93
CA LYS A 182 -4.81 6.18 -24.29
C LYS A 182 -3.99 4.94 -24.63
N LEU A 183 -3.73 4.07 -23.67
CA LEU A 183 -2.92 2.87 -23.88
C LEU A 183 -3.78 1.77 -24.51
N SER A 184 -3.21 1.06 -25.48
CA SER A 184 -3.80 -0.19 -25.99
C SER A 184 -3.90 -1.22 -24.87
N THR A 185 -4.86 -2.17 -24.93
CA THR A 185 -5.04 -3.24 -23.94
C THR A 185 -3.74 -3.99 -23.60
N VAL A 186 -2.85 -4.18 -24.58
CA VAL A 186 -1.54 -4.82 -24.38
C VAL A 186 -0.57 -3.88 -23.65
N GLN A 187 -0.56 -2.60 -24.00
CA GLN A 187 0.30 -1.59 -23.36
C GLN A 187 -0.13 -1.34 -21.90
N SER A 188 -1.43 -1.22 -21.63
CA SER A 188 -1.97 -1.10 -20.27
C SER A 188 -1.57 -2.30 -19.41
N ARG A 189 -1.62 -3.51 -19.97
CA ARG A 189 -1.17 -4.72 -19.26
C ARG A 189 0.33 -4.69 -18.95
N ILE A 190 1.17 -4.34 -19.92
CA ILE A 190 2.62 -4.28 -19.71
C ILE A 190 2.95 -3.21 -18.66
N VAL A 191 2.39 -2.01 -18.79
CA VAL A 191 2.62 -0.90 -17.86
C VAL A 191 2.13 -1.27 -16.46
N GLY A 192 0.93 -1.84 -16.32
CA GLY A 192 0.39 -2.26 -15.03
C GLY A 192 1.19 -3.37 -14.36
N CYS A 193 1.61 -4.40 -15.12
CA CYS A 193 2.49 -5.43 -14.61
C CYS A 193 3.85 -4.86 -14.17
N SER A 194 4.48 -4.02 -15.00
CA SER A 194 5.75 -3.38 -14.66
C SER A 194 5.64 -2.52 -13.40
N LEU A 195 4.59 -1.70 -13.29
CA LEU A 195 4.33 -0.90 -12.10
C LEU A 195 4.10 -1.78 -10.86
N ALA A 196 3.37 -2.88 -10.98
CA ALA A 196 3.13 -3.81 -9.88
C ALA A 196 4.42 -4.50 -9.40
N VAL A 197 5.30 -4.89 -10.34
CA VAL A 197 6.62 -5.44 -10.01
C VAL A 197 7.48 -4.41 -9.29
N ILE A 198 7.58 -3.19 -9.84
CA ILE A 198 8.37 -2.11 -9.24
C ILE A 198 7.85 -1.75 -7.85
N SER A 199 6.53 -1.58 -7.71
CA SER A 199 5.87 -1.29 -6.43
C SER A 199 6.10 -2.41 -5.41
N GLY A 200 5.97 -3.68 -5.83
CA GLY A 200 6.27 -4.84 -4.99
C GLY A 200 7.73 -4.87 -4.51
N ILE A 201 8.70 -4.54 -5.37
CA ILE A 201 10.10 -4.44 -4.99
C ILE A 201 10.32 -3.33 -3.95
N LEU A 202 9.75 -2.15 -4.18
CA LEU A 202 9.84 -1.03 -3.24
C LEU A 202 9.22 -1.39 -1.87
N TYR A 203 8.05 -2.04 -1.86
CA TYR A 203 7.45 -2.53 -0.63
C TYR A 203 8.33 -3.53 0.11
N GLY A 204 8.97 -4.46 -0.62
CA GLY A 204 9.90 -5.43 -0.02
C GLY A 204 11.13 -4.77 0.60
N SER A 205 11.58 -3.64 0.03
CA SER A 205 12.72 -2.87 0.52
C SER A 205 12.38 -1.85 1.62
N THR A 206 11.11 -1.68 1.96
CA THR A 206 10.63 -0.65 2.89
C THR A 206 11.20 -0.80 4.31
N PHE A 207 11.43 -2.03 4.77
CA PHE A 207 11.96 -2.31 6.10
C PHE A 207 13.49 -2.46 6.15
N VAL A 208 14.18 -2.51 5.00
CA VAL A 208 15.64 -2.66 4.92
C VAL A 208 16.39 -1.60 5.74
N PRO A 209 16.06 -0.30 5.69
CA PRO A 209 16.75 0.70 6.49
C PRO A 209 16.61 0.50 8.01
N ILE A 210 15.46 -0.01 8.45
CA ILE A 210 15.20 -0.28 9.88
C ILE A 210 16.02 -1.49 10.34
N ILE A 211 16.02 -2.57 9.54
CA ILE A 211 16.81 -3.77 9.82
C ILE A 211 18.30 -3.41 9.88
N TYR A 212 18.78 -2.58 8.95
CA TYR A 212 20.16 -2.09 8.94
C TYR A 212 20.54 -1.36 10.24
N ILE A 213 19.69 -0.45 10.75
CA ILE A 213 19.92 0.26 12.02
C ILE A 213 19.96 -0.73 13.18
N LYS A 214 19.00 -1.65 13.25
CA LYS A 214 18.91 -2.64 14.34
C LYS A 214 20.15 -3.52 14.39
N ASP A 215 20.62 -3.93 13.22
CA ASP A 215 21.76 -4.83 13.08
C ASP A 215 23.08 -4.14 13.46
N HIS A 216 23.30 -2.93 12.92
CA HIS A 216 24.47 -2.14 13.28
C HIS A 216 24.42 -1.67 14.73
N GLY A 217 23.22 -1.45 15.29
CA GLY A 217 23.05 -1.05 16.69
C GLY A 217 23.43 -2.12 17.72
N LYS A 218 23.53 -3.39 17.31
CA LYS A 218 24.10 -4.46 18.16
C LYS A 218 25.63 -4.36 18.27
N ARG A 219 26.29 -3.69 17.32
CA ARG A 219 27.73 -3.50 17.30
C ARG A 219 28.06 -2.19 18.02
N ASN A 220 28.85 -2.28 19.09
CA ASN A 220 29.21 -1.12 19.94
C ASN A 220 30.06 -0.06 19.20
N ASP A 221 30.67 -0.42 18.06
CA ASP A 221 31.54 0.47 17.28
C ASP A 221 30.80 1.24 16.16
N SER A 222 29.47 1.12 16.04
CA SER A 222 28.70 1.77 14.98
C SER A 222 28.04 3.08 15.43
N ILE A 223 27.73 3.96 14.47
CA ILE A 223 26.98 5.22 14.69
C ILE A 223 25.57 4.96 15.27
N TYR A 224 25.09 3.71 15.18
CA TYR A 224 23.79 3.27 15.68
C TYR A 224 23.86 2.55 17.03
N ALA A 225 25.02 2.57 17.73
CA ALA A 225 25.17 1.95 19.04
C ALA A 225 24.07 2.42 20.02
N GLY A 226 23.40 1.45 20.65
CA GLY A 226 22.25 1.71 21.54
C GLY A 226 20.92 1.93 20.83
N ALA A 227 20.80 1.57 19.55
CA ALA A 227 19.51 1.54 18.86
C ALA A 227 18.61 0.42 19.42
N SER A 228 17.32 0.74 19.61
CA SER A 228 16.35 -0.20 20.17
C SER A 228 16.15 -1.41 19.25
N GLN A 229 15.89 -2.57 19.84
CA GLN A 229 15.58 -3.79 19.07
C GLN A 229 14.07 -3.98 18.85
N TYR A 230 13.25 -3.14 19.49
CA TYR A 230 11.80 -3.17 19.32
C TYR A 230 11.39 -2.44 18.04
N ASP A 231 10.67 -3.12 17.15
CA ASP A 231 10.25 -2.56 15.86
C ASP A 231 9.32 -1.35 15.99
N LEU A 232 8.52 -1.32 17.07
CA LEU A 232 7.58 -0.24 17.36
C LEU A 232 8.26 1.12 17.53
N ASP A 233 9.52 1.14 17.98
CA ASP A 233 10.26 2.39 18.21
C ASP A 233 10.61 3.11 16.91
N TYR A 234 10.63 2.39 15.78
CA TYR A 234 10.93 2.94 14.46
C TYR A 234 9.67 3.31 13.66
N VAL A 235 8.48 2.87 14.10
CA VAL A 235 7.22 3.09 13.38
C VAL A 235 6.94 4.58 13.18
N PHE A 236 7.23 5.41 14.19
CA PHE A 236 7.02 6.85 14.08
C PHE A 236 7.96 7.51 13.07
N ALA A 237 9.24 7.13 13.08
CA ALA A 237 10.22 7.63 12.12
C ALA A 237 9.87 7.19 10.68
N HIS A 238 9.46 5.93 10.53
CA HIS A 238 9.00 5.39 9.26
C HIS A 238 7.78 6.15 8.71
N SER A 239 6.73 6.30 9.54
CA SER A 239 5.50 7.01 9.17
C SER A 239 5.73 8.49 8.90
N SER A 240 6.70 9.12 9.56
CA SER A 240 7.11 10.50 9.27
C SER A 240 7.72 10.62 7.88
N GLY A 241 8.54 9.63 7.46
CA GLY A 241 9.05 9.55 6.08
C GLY A 241 7.94 9.37 5.04
N ILE A 242 6.94 8.54 5.35
CA ILE A 242 5.75 8.34 4.51
C ILE A 242 5.01 9.67 4.29
N PHE A 243 4.68 10.36 5.38
CA PHE A 243 3.89 11.58 5.32
C PHE A 243 4.63 12.74 4.64
N LEU A 244 5.93 12.91 4.94
CA LEU A 244 6.76 13.93 4.31
C LEU A 244 6.82 13.73 2.79
N THR A 245 7.12 12.50 2.36
CA THR A 245 7.23 12.15 0.93
C THR A 245 5.90 12.30 0.21
N SER A 246 4.82 11.83 0.83
CA SER A 246 3.47 12.00 0.29
C SER A 246 3.06 13.46 0.15
N THR A 247 3.41 14.31 1.11
CA THR A 247 3.16 15.75 1.07
C THR A 247 3.95 16.41 -0.07
N VAL A 248 5.22 16.04 -0.26
CA VAL A 248 6.02 16.53 -1.39
C VAL A 248 5.37 16.15 -2.72
N TYR A 249 4.92 14.91 -2.88
CA TYR A 249 4.23 14.48 -4.09
C TYR A 249 2.90 15.20 -4.33
N PHE A 250 2.13 15.42 -3.27
CA PHE A 250 0.88 16.18 -3.35
C PHE A 250 1.13 17.65 -3.72
N LEU A 251 2.14 18.29 -3.13
CA LEU A 251 2.53 19.67 -3.47
C LEU A 251 3.00 19.77 -4.93
N ALA A 252 3.84 18.85 -5.39
CA ALA A 252 4.28 18.78 -6.78
C ALA A 252 3.09 18.59 -7.74
N TYR A 253 2.10 17.79 -7.34
CA TYR A 253 0.86 17.60 -8.07
C TYR A 253 0.02 18.90 -8.13
N CYS A 254 -0.15 19.61 -7.02
CA CYS A 254 -0.86 20.90 -6.99
C CYS A 254 -0.20 21.96 -7.87
N ILE A 255 1.14 22.00 -7.90
CA ILE A 255 1.92 22.92 -8.74
C ILE A 255 1.73 22.59 -10.22
N THR A 256 1.83 21.32 -10.60
CA THR A 256 1.66 20.88 -12.00
C THR A 256 0.23 21.05 -12.50
N MET A 257 -0.77 20.90 -11.63
CA MET A 257 -2.19 21.13 -11.93
C MET A 257 -2.63 22.60 -11.85
N LYS A 258 -1.71 23.56 -11.68
CA LYS A 258 -2.00 25.01 -11.61
C LYS A 258 -3.20 25.34 -10.72
N ASN A 259 -3.24 24.76 -9.52
CA ASN A 259 -4.25 25.04 -8.49
C ASN A 259 -5.70 24.60 -8.79
N ASN A 260 -5.93 23.69 -9.76
CA ASN A 260 -7.19 22.95 -9.93
C ASN A 260 -7.07 21.46 -9.56
N PRO A 261 -6.67 21.09 -8.32
CA PRO A 261 -6.68 19.69 -7.92
C PRO A 261 -8.13 19.21 -7.87
N LYS A 262 -8.48 18.21 -8.69
CA LYS A 262 -9.79 17.55 -8.60
C LYS A 262 -9.82 16.66 -7.36
N LEU A 263 -10.28 17.25 -6.26
CA LEU A 263 -10.48 16.56 -5.00
C LEU A 263 -11.79 15.76 -5.10
N HIS A 264 -11.71 14.43 -4.95
CA HIS A 264 -12.87 13.56 -4.84
C HIS A 264 -13.05 13.15 -3.36
N PRO A 265 -13.70 13.98 -2.52
CA PRO A 265 -13.89 13.69 -1.09
C PRO A 265 -14.78 12.47 -0.83
N GLU A 266 -15.57 12.06 -1.82
CA GLU A 266 -16.50 10.92 -1.74
C GLU A 266 -15.81 9.57 -1.50
N ALA A 267 -14.54 9.43 -1.93
CA ALA A 267 -13.74 8.21 -1.70
C ALA A 267 -13.08 8.16 -0.31
N VAL A 268 -12.99 9.30 0.39
CA VAL A 268 -12.30 9.42 1.69
C VAL A 268 -13.21 9.05 2.86
N LEU A 269 -14.54 9.13 2.68
CA LEU A 269 -15.53 8.83 3.72
C LEU A 269 -16.61 7.87 3.19
N PRO A 270 -16.37 6.54 3.12
CA PRO A 270 -17.46 5.58 2.98
C PRO A 270 -18.45 5.62 4.18
N GLY A 271 -18.03 6.23 5.31
CA GLY A 271 -18.77 6.21 6.58
C GLY A 271 -19.64 7.45 6.88
N SER A 272 -19.49 8.58 6.19
CA SER A 272 -20.29 9.77 6.52
C SER A 272 -21.75 9.66 6.06
N ARG A 273 -22.08 8.81 5.08
CA ARG A 273 -23.49 8.55 4.71
C ARG A 273 -24.23 7.66 5.71
N ILE A 274 -23.54 6.92 6.58
CA ILE A 274 -24.21 6.15 7.65
C ILE A 274 -24.56 7.07 8.83
N CYS A 275 -23.84 8.18 9.04
CA CYS A 275 -24.18 9.17 10.06
C CYS A 275 -25.03 10.36 9.56
N SER A 276 -24.97 10.74 8.27
CA SER A 276 -25.85 11.81 7.75
C SER A 276 -27.30 11.38 7.54
N CYS A 277 -27.58 10.10 7.26
CA CYS A 277 -28.96 9.62 7.16
C CYS A 277 -29.73 9.60 8.50
N ASN A 278 -29.09 9.96 9.63
CA ASN A 278 -29.77 10.04 10.93
C ASN A 278 -29.82 11.45 11.53
N VAL A 279 -29.38 12.49 10.81
CA VAL A 279 -29.43 13.88 11.30
C VAL A 279 -30.36 14.78 10.46
N GLU A 280 -30.75 14.37 9.25
CA GLU A 280 -31.75 15.11 8.43
C GLU A 280 -33.22 14.69 8.65
N CYS A 281 -33.51 13.75 9.55
CA CYS A 281 -34.88 13.41 9.97
C CYS A 281 -35.29 14.00 11.33
N LEU A 282 -34.52 14.95 11.87
CA LEU A 282 -34.81 15.57 13.16
C LEU A 282 -34.60 17.08 13.18
N HIS A 283 -35.16 17.78 12.19
CA HIS A 283 -35.56 19.16 12.36
C HIS A 283 -36.94 19.35 11.73
N ILE A 284 -37.83 19.84 12.59
CA ILE A 284 -39.25 20.21 12.42
C ILE A 284 -39.50 20.99 11.14
#